data_AF-A0A8H4AJC9-F1
#
_entry.id   AF-A0A8H4AJC9-F1
#
_cell.length_a   1.000
_cell.length_b   1.000
_cell.length_c   1.000
_cell.angle_alpha   90.00
_cell.angle_beta   90.00
_cell.angle_gamma   90.00
#
_symmetry.space_group_name_H-M   'P 1'
#
loop_
_entity.id
_entity.type
_entity.pdbx_description
1 polymer ?
#
loop_
_entity_poly.entity_id
_entity_poly.type
_entity_poly.pdbx_seq_one_letter_code
_entity_poly.pdbx_strand_id
1 'polypeptide(L)'
;MDLTFNSTIILNNAGIDASSDTDHKILFSGISNETMINNRKSETFHDFDYGTPDLPGLPDKIKTEIFKLNNIGERIIQAFISVRKNEKRDEFFKKIVGETIKSERNIKKVEVLNFLDQMMGNKSKSIFLSTMKMFRGKNPFYSICGTSAINDFQSAKSGPVTPCYKPLSFNPTFYNWILVKFSENSEVANFAFNDILETRISFDLCQNSKEISSYKFIEVSTIFKVYCNARNFFLASHLEFLKKVSHEDILYPLFEYYLLDLFQPPPTFNMPMQITDNFNAYFKSKRKRKKRTIIREQPVEWLIAIENL
;
A
#
# COMPACT_ATOMS: atom_id res chain seq x y z
N MET A 1 61.96 -24.76 10.01
CA MET A 1 60.59 -24.90 9.50
C MET A 1 60.26 -23.62 8.80
N ASP A 2 60.20 -23.70 7.48
CA ASP A 2 59.92 -22.61 6.56
C ASP A 2 58.59 -21.93 6.86
N LEU A 3 58.55 -20.62 6.60
CA LEU A 3 57.67 -20.03 5.59
C LEU A 3 58.06 -18.55 5.38
N THR A 4 58.88 -18.38 4.34
CA THR A 4 58.94 -17.31 3.31
C THR A 4 57.65 -16.47 3.14
N PHE A 5 57.59 -15.22 2.65
CA PHE A 5 58.52 -14.18 2.17
C PHE A 5 57.66 -12.89 2.02
N ASN A 6 58.08 -11.79 2.67
CA ASN A 6 58.38 -10.49 2.04
C ASN A 6 57.58 -9.99 0.81
N SER A 7 56.90 -8.83 0.97
CA SER A 7 57.32 -7.51 0.43
C SER A 7 56.18 -6.60 0.00
N THR A 8 56.11 -5.47 0.70
CA THR A 8 55.67 -4.11 0.38
C THR A 8 55.67 -3.71 -1.12
N ILE A 9 54.60 -3.03 -1.56
CA ILE A 9 54.72 -1.79 -2.36
C ILE A 9 53.74 -0.74 -1.80
N ILE A 10 54.32 0.37 -1.36
CA ILE A 10 53.70 1.65 -1.04
C ILE A 10 53.79 2.51 -2.31
N LEU A 11 52.71 3.21 -2.68
CA LEU A 11 52.85 4.57 -3.20
C LEU A 11 51.74 5.46 -2.63
N ASN A 12 52.22 6.57 -2.07
CA ASN A 12 51.55 7.56 -1.26
C ASN A 12 50.88 8.66 -2.11
N ASN A 13 49.92 9.32 -1.45
CA ASN A 13 49.58 10.74 -1.47
C ASN A 13 49.14 11.41 -2.78
N ALA A 14 47.89 11.88 -2.77
CA ALA A 14 47.60 13.31 -2.90
C ALA A 14 46.22 13.61 -2.30
N GLY A 15 46.21 14.30 -1.15
CA GLY A 15 45.12 15.19 -0.81
C GLY A 15 45.46 16.59 -1.34
N ILE A 16 44.46 17.34 -1.80
CA ILE A 16 44.37 18.81 -1.77
C ILE A 16 42.90 19.15 -2.09
N ASP A 17 42.27 19.81 -1.12
CA ASP A 17 41.05 20.59 -1.29
C ASP A 17 41.32 21.83 -2.15
N ALA A 18 40.45 22.15 -3.12
CA ALA A 18 40.08 23.52 -3.47
C ALA A 18 38.96 23.55 -4.53
N SER A 19 37.79 24.06 -4.12
CA SER A 19 37.05 25.15 -4.78
C SER A 19 37.24 25.37 -6.29
N SER A 20 36.17 25.21 -7.08
CA SER A 20 35.55 26.33 -7.84
C SER A 20 34.42 25.84 -8.76
N ASP A 21 33.46 26.75 -8.93
CA ASP A 21 32.43 26.78 -9.96
C ASP A 21 32.81 26.17 -11.31
N THR A 22 31.90 25.43 -11.94
CA THR A 22 31.37 25.82 -13.26
C THR A 22 30.22 24.92 -13.73
N ASP A 23 29.21 25.59 -14.25
CA ASP A 23 28.11 25.07 -15.05
C ASP A 23 28.56 24.12 -16.16
N HIS A 24 27.89 22.96 -16.26
CA HIS A 24 27.84 22.22 -17.53
C HIS A 24 26.43 21.75 -17.87
N LYS A 25 25.79 22.55 -18.73
CA LYS A 25 24.86 22.09 -19.77
C LYS A 25 25.54 21.01 -20.62
N ILE A 26 24.90 19.85 -20.74
CA ILE A 26 25.12 18.88 -21.84
C ILE A 26 23.71 18.52 -22.32
N LEU A 27 23.11 19.25 -23.27
CA LEU A 27 23.26 19.15 -24.73
C LEU A 27 23.00 17.73 -25.26
N PHE A 28 21.76 17.57 -25.75
CA PHE A 28 21.35 16.55 -26.70
C PHE A 28 22.21 16.61 -27.97
N SER A 29 22.90 15.52 -28.26
CA SER A 29 23.27 15.07 -29.60
C SER A 29 23.16 13.53 -29.53
N GLY A 30 22.43 12.82 -30.38
CA GLY A 30 22.28 12.95 -31.80
C GLY A 30 22.76 11.64 -32.38
N ILE A 31 21.86 10.69 -32.65
CA ILE A 31 22.10 9.63 -33.62
C ILE A 31 20.82 9.44 -34.44
N SER A 32 20.95 9.81 -35.70
CA SER A 32 19.98 9.61 -36.77
C SER A 32 20.18 8.21 -37.38
N ASN A 33 19.03 7.56 -37.64
CA ASN A 33 18.68 6.59 -38.68
C ASN A 33 19.78 5.76 -39.37
N GLU A 34 19.60 4.43 -39.38
CA GLU A 34 19.19 3.70 -40.60
C GLU A 34 18.82 2.23 -40.32
N THR A 35 17.57 1.91 -40.68
CA THR A 35 17.04 0.67 -41.25
C THR A 35 17.84 -0.65 -41.14
N MET A 36 17.25 -1.60 -40.40
CA MET A 36 17.10 -2.96 -40.90
C MET A 36 15.66 -3.45 -40.69
N ILE A 37 14.93 -3.48 -41.80
CA ILE A 37 13.69 -4.21 -41.99
C ILE A 37 14.03 -5.69 -41.86
N ASN A 38 13.45 -6.38 -40.88
CA ASN A 38 13.29 -7.83 -40.98
C ASN A 38 11.95 -8.26 -40.38
N ASN A 39 11.17 -8.86 -41.26
CA ASN A 39 9.86 -9.47 -41.06
C ASN A 39 9.77 -10.33 -39.79
N ARG A 40 8.76 -10.08 -38.96
CA ARG A 40 8.06 -11.15 -38.20
C ARG A 40 6.75 -10.63 -37.61
N LYS A 41 5.66 -11.15 -38.17
CA LYS A 41 4.29 -11.29 -37.64
C LYS A 41 3.78 -10.10 -36.82
N SER A 42 3.01 -9.25 -37.49
CA SER A 42 1.99 -8.43 -36.85
C SER A 42 1.04 -9.34 -36.08
N GLU A 43 1.20 -9.44 -34.76
CA GLU A 43 0.10 -9.77 -33.89
C GLU A 43 -0.89 -8.61 -34.01
N THR A 44 -2.00 -8.87 -34.69
CA THR A 44 -3.16 -7.98 -34.70
C THR A 44 -3.64 -7.82 -33.26
N PHE A 45 -3.29 -6.69 -32.66
CA PHE A 45 -3.88 -6.27 -31.39
C PHE A 45 -5.33 -5.93 -31.66
N HIS A 46 -6.23 -6.71 -31.07
CA HIS A 46 -7.65 -6.39 -31.08
C HIS A 46 -7.84 -5.00 -30.47
N ASP A 47 -8.46 -4.11 -31.25
CA ASP A 47 -9.14 -2.94 -30.70
C ASP A 47 -10.11 -3.45 -29.65
N PHE A 48 -9.78 -3.26 -28.38
CA PHE A 48 -10.68 -3.63 -27.31
C PHE A 48 -11.74 -2.54 -27.22
N ASP A 49 -12.93 -2.82 -27.76
CA ASP A 49 -14.13 -2.03 -27.52
C ASP A 49 -14.59 -2.27 -26.08
N TYR A 50 -13.97 -1.54 -25.14
CA TYR A 50 -14.43 -1.48 -23.78
C TYR A 50 -15.51 -0.42 -23.70
N GLY A 51 -16.76 -0.87 -23.62
CA GLY A 51 -17.94 -0.03 -23.45
C GLY A 51 -17.72 1.07 -22.40
N THR A 52 -18.32 2.22 -22.67
CA THR A 52 -18.24 3.43 -21.85
C THR A 52 -18.49 3.08 -20.38
N PRO A 53 -17.66 3.53 -19.42
CA PRO A 53 -17.91 3.24 -18.01
C PRO A 53 -19.26 3.84 -17.62
N ASP A 54 -20.22 2.96 -17.33
CA ASP A 54 -21.55 3.40 -16.94
C ASP A 54 -21.46 3.95 -15.51
N LEU A 55 -21.20 5.26 -15.43
CA LEU A 55 -21.17 6.04 -14.20
C LEU A 55 -22.54 6.73 -14.05
N PRO A 56 -23.52 6.10 -13.37
CA PRO A 56 -24.85 6.67 -13.22
C PRO A 56 -24.78 7.99 -12.44
N GLY A 57 -25.32 9.06 -13.03
CA GLY A 57 -25.49 10.38 -12.40
C GLY A 57 -24.44 11.44 -12.73
N LEU A 58 -23.53 11.21 -13.69
CA LEU A 58 -22.53 12.22 -14.09
C LEU A 58 -22.99 12.99 -15.36
N PRO A 59 -22.86 14.33 -15.41
CA PRO A 59 -23.18 15.11 -16.61
C PRO A 59 -22.37 14.65 -17.84
N ASP A 60 -23.01 14.58 -19.01
CA ASP A 60 -22.41 14.01 -20.25
C ASP A 60 -21.13 14.72 -20.70
N LYS A 61 -21.02 16.02 -20.41
CA LYS A 61 -19.80 16.80 -20.66
C LYS A 61 -18.61 16.28 -19.85
N ILE A 62 -18.82 15.92 -18.59
CA ILE A 62 -17.78 15.39 -17.70
C ILE A 62 -17.41 13.96 -18.12
N LYS A 63 -18.38 13.14 -18.50
CA LYS A 63 -18.12 11.79 -19.05
C LYS A 63 -17.23 11.85 -20.29
N THR A 64 -17.50 12.80 -21.18
CA THR A 64 -16.73 13.00 -22.42
C THR A 64 -15.29 13.44 -22.15
N GLU A 65 -15.07 14.32 -21.18
CA GLU A 65 -13.71 14.74 -20.78
C GLU A 65 -12.92 13.61 -20.12
N ILE A 66 -13.55 12.82 -19.24
CA ILE A 66 -12.93 11.63 -18.63
C ILE A 66 -12.53 10.63 -19.71
N PHE A 67 -13.40 10.38 -20.69
CA PHE A 67 -13.11 9.48 -21.81
C PHE A 67 -11.92 9.96 -22.65
N LYS A 68 -11.84 11.26 -22.96
CA LYS A 68 -10.70 11.83 -23.68
C LYS A 68 -9.38 11.67 -22.91
N LEU A 69 -9.39 11.95 -21.61
CA LEU A 69 -8.20 11.80 -20.77
C LEU A 69 -7.74 10.36 -20.65
N ASN A 70 -8.68 9.41 -20.55
CA ASN A 70 -8.36 7.98 -20.54
C ASN A 70 -7.71 7.55 -21.86
N ASN A 71 -8.22 8.00 -23.01
CA ASN A 71 -7.62 7.68 -24.32
C ASN A 71 -6.19 8.22 -24.46
N ILE A 72 -5.94 9.44 -23.96
CA ILE A 72 -4.59 10.02 -23.95
C ILE A 72 -3.69 9.20 -23.02
N GLY A 73 -4.15 8.90 -21.81
CA GLY A 73 -3.41 8.10 -20.84
C GLY A 73 -3.06 6.71 -21.37
N GLU A 74 -4.01 6.05 -22.03
CA GLU A 74 -3.82 4.75 -22.66
C GLU A 74 -2.75 4.81 -23.74
N ARG A 75 -2.84 5.77 -24.67
CA ARG A 75 -1.82 5.96 -25.73
C ARG A 75 -0.43 6.19 -25.16
N ILE A 76 -0.32 6.98 -24.08
CA ILE A 76 0.95 7.21 -23.40
C ILE A 76 1.49 5.90 -22.81
N ILE A 77 0.68 5.14 -22.08
CA ILE A 77 1.09 3.85 -21.51
C ILE A 77 1.53 2.87 -22.60
N GLN A 78 0.76 2.75 -23.67
CA GLN A 78 1.08 1.86 -24.78
C GLN A 78 2.38 2.26 -25.48
N ALA A 79 2.64 3.56 -25.65
CA ALA A 79 3.90 4.05 -26.17
C ALA A 79 5.08 3.66 -25.26
N PHE A 80 4.95 3.82 -23.94
CA PHE A 80 5.99 3.41 -22.99
C PHE A 80 6.25 1.90 -23.02
N ILE A 81 5.20 1.08 -23.07
CA ILE A 81 5.32 -0.38 -23.18
C ILE A 81 6.03 -0.74 -24.50
N SER A 82 5.67 -0.09 -25.61
CA SER A 82 6.24 -0.34 -26.94
C SER A 82 7.73 -0.01 -27.03
N VAL A 83 8.19 1.03 -26.33
CA VAL A 83 9.61 1.39 -26.25
C VAL A 83 10.38 0.38 -25.38
N ARG A 84 9.76 -0.16 -24.34
CA ARG A 84 10.38 -1.11 -23.40
C ARG A 84 10.24 -2.56 -23.86
N LYS A 85 10.79 -2.89 -25.03
CA LYS A 85 10.67 -4.20 -25.70
C LYS A 85 11.04 -5.43 -24.86
N ASN A 86 11.87 -5.27 -23.82
CA ASN A 86 12.35 -6.38 -22.98
C ASN A 86 11.65 -6.47 -21.61
N GLU A 87 10.73 -5.56 -21.30
CA GLU A 87 9.99 -5.56 -20.02
C GLU A 87 8.61 -6.20 -20.19
N LYS A 88 8.29 -7.18 -19.33
CA LYS A 88 6.95 -7.76 -19.31
C LYS A 88 5.94 -6.70 -18.83
N ARG A 89 4.77 -6.63 -19.47
CA ARG A 89 3.67 -5.72 -19.13
C ARG A 89 3.38 -5.66 -17.62
N ASP A 90 3.28 -6.82 -16.98
CA ASP A 90 2.96 -6.89 -15.54
C ASP A 90 4.08 -6.26 -14.67
N GLU A 91 5.36 -6.45 -15.04
CA GLU A 91 6.50 -5.83 -14.33
C GLU A 91 6.52 -4.31 -14.51
N PHE A 92 6.19 -3.84 -15.71
CA PHE A 92 6.01 -2.42 -15.98
C PHE A 92 4.91 -1.81 -15.10
N PHE A 93 3.73 -2.47 -15.02
CA PHE A 93 2.65 -2.00 -14.15
C PHE A 93 3.01 -2.07 -12.67
N LYS A 94 3.74 -3.09 -12.20
CA LYS A 94 4.22 -3.14 -10.81
C LYS A 94 5.06 -1.91 -10.46
N LYS A 95 5.92 -1.43 -11.37
CA LYS A 95 6.71 -0.21 -11.17
C LYS A 95 5.82 1.04 -11.09
N ILE A 96 4.85 1.18 -11.99
CA ILE A 96 3.92 2.32 -11.99
C ILE A 96 3.07 2.33 -10.71
N VAL A 97 2.46 1.18 -10.38
CA VAL A 97 1.69 1.02 -9.14
C VAL A 97 2.56 1.34 -7.95
N GLY A 98 3.80 0.85 -7.93
CA GLY A 98 4.75 1.10 -6.87
C GLY A 98 5.03 2.58 -6.63
N GLU A 99 5.29 3.33 -7.70
CA GLU A 99 5.47 4.79 -7.60
C GLU A 99 4.20 5.53 -7.21
N THR A 100 3.03 4.99 -7.58
CA THR A 100 1.73 5.60 -7.32
C THR A 100 1.38 5.47 -5.84
N ILE A 101 1.46 4.27 -5.26
CA ILE A 101 0.89 3.97 -3.93
C ILE A 101 1.79 4.35 -2.74
N LYS A 102 3.02 4.78 -3.00
CA LYS A 102 3.98 5.23 -1.97
C LYS A 102 3.35 6.19 -0.94
N SER A 103 3.73 6.05 0.31
CA SER A 103 3.20 6.86 1.42
C SER A 103 3.57 8.34 1.32
N GLU A 104 4.70 8.69 0.69
CA GLU A 104 5.13 10.09 0.53
C GLU A 104 4.36 10.81 -0.61
N ARG A 105 3.65 10.06 -1.46
CA ARG A 105 2.86 10.65 -2.55
C ARG A 105 1.55 11.17 -1.99
N ASN A 106 1.12 12.33 -2.48
CA ASN A 106 -0.21 12.86 -2.18
C ASN A 106 -1.16 12.61 -3.36
N ILE A 107 -1.67 11.38 -3.48
CA ILE A 107 -2.76 11.07 -4.40
C ILE A 107 -4.05 11.67 -3.83
N LYS A 108 -4.50 12.76 -4.44
CA LYS A 108 -5.78 13.40 -4.11
C LYS A 108 -6.96 12.81 -4.89
N LYS A 109 -6.70 12.03 -5.93
CA LYS A 109 -7.70 11.61 -6.92
C LYS A 109 -7.67 10.11 -7.14
N VAL A 110 -8.76 9.43 -6.77
CA VAL A 110 -8.93 7.98 -6.94
C VAL A 110 -9.03 7.60 -8.42
N GLU A 111 -9.28 8.56 -9.30
CA GLU A 111 -9.35 8.40 -10.76
C GLU A 111 -8.06 7.82 -11.33
N VAL A 112 -6.88 8.15 -10.77
CA VAL A 112 -5.61 7.55 -11.18
C VAL A 112 -5.60 6.05 -10.89
N LEU A 113 -6.08 5.64 -9.71
CA LEU A 113 -6.15 4.23 -9.33
C LEU A 113 -7.19 3.47 -10.16
N ASN A 114 -8.34 4.10 -10.45
CA ASN A 114 -9.36 3.55 -11.34
C ASN A 114 -8.82 3.36 -12.77
N PHE A 115 -8.08 4.35 -13.28
CA PHE A 115 -7.45 4.26 -14.60
C PHE A 115 -6.42 3.12 -14.65
N LEU A 116 -5.55 3.00 -13.64
CA LEU A 116 -4.58 1.90 -13.57
C LEU A 116 -5.27 0.53 -13.48
N ASP A 117 -6.31 0.42 -12.67
CA ASP A 117 -7.11 -0.81 -12.56
C ASP A 117 -7.74 -1.22 -13.90
N GLN A 118 -8.32 -0.25 -14.63
CA GLN A 118 -8.86 -0.48 -15.98
C GLN A 118 -7.76 -0.96 -16.94
N MET A 119 -6.60 -0.28 -16.96
CA MET A 119 -5.48 -0.63 -17.83
C MET A 119 -4.87 -2.01 -17.54
N MET A 120 -4.95 -2.48 -16.30
CA MET A 120 -4.47 -3.81 -15.90
C MET A 120 -5.51 -4.92 -16.08
N GLY A 121 -6.80 -4.57 -16.19
CA GLY A 121 -7.89 -5.51 -16.38
C GLY A 121 -7.95 -6.59 -15.29
N ASN A 122 -8.13 -7.84 -15.70
CA ASN A 122 -8.26 -8.98 -14.78
C ASN A 122 -7.03 -9.23 -13.87
N LYS A 123 -5.85 -8.71 -14.24
CA LYS A 123 -4.62 -8.84 -13.45
C LYS A 123 -4.44 -7.76 -12.40
N SER A 124 -5.30 -6.73 -12.39
CA SER A 124 -5.18 -5.59 -11.46
C SER A 124 -4.97 -6.04 -10.01
N LYS A 125 -5.82 -6.95 -9.51
CA LYS A 125 -5.75 -7.46 -8.14
C LYS A 125 -4.39 -8.10 -7.80
N SER A 126 -3.87 -8.96 -8.68
CA SER A 126 -2.60 -9.65 -8.43
C SER A 126 -1.41 -8.70 -8.53
N ILE A 127 -1.45 -7.73 -9.45
CA ILE A 127 -0.42 -6.71 -9.58
C ILE A 127 -0.37 -5.84 -8.33
N PHE A 128 -1.50 -5.25 -7.90
CA PHE A 128 -1.56 -4.45 -6.67
C PHE A 128 -1.04 -5.22 -5.46
N LEU A 129 -1.52 -6.44 -5.24
CA LEU A 129 -1.08 -7.27 -4.12
C LEU A 129 0.42 -7.58 -4.17
N SER A 130 0.94 -7.97 -5.34
CA SER A 130 2.37 -8.28 -5.50
C SER A 130 3.26 -7.07 -5.23
N THR A 131 2.83 -5.88 -5.69
CA THR A 131 3.52 -4.62 -5.42
C THR A 131 3.47 -4.29 -3.93
N MET A 132 2.32 -4.41 -3.28
CA MET A 132 2.19 -4.17 -1.84
C MET A 132 3.13 -5.08 -1.02
N LYS A 133 3.19 -6.37 -1.35
CA LYS A 133 4.13 -7.33 -0.73
C LYS A 133 5.59 -6.95 -0.95
N MET A 134 5.95 -6.52 -2.16
CA MET A 134 7.31 -6.05 -2.48
C MET A 134 7.72 -4.82 -1.66
N PHE A 135 6.84 -3.84 -1.49
CA PHE A 135 7.14 -2.64 -0.69
C PHE A 135 7.24 -2.97 0.80
N ARG A 136 6.35 -3.83 1.31
CA ARG A 136 6.41 -4.30 2.69
C ARG A 136 7.76 -4.97 3.00
N GLY A 137 8.23 -5.87 2.14
CA GLY A 137 9.52 -6.56 2.32
C GLY A 137 10.76 -5.64 2.24
N LYS A 138 10.63 -4.44 1.66
CA LYS A 138 11.73 -3.46 1.56
C LYS A 138 11.73 -2.43 2.69
N ASN A 139 10.66 -2.34 3.46
CA ASN A 139 10.54 -1.34 4.50
C ASN A 139 11.32 -1.83 5.76
N PRO A 140 12.28 -1.04 6.28
CA PRO A 140 13.17 -1.47 7.36
C PRO A 140 12.43 -1.83 8.64
N PHE A 141 11.23 -1.27 8.87
CA PHE A 141 10.37 -1.70 9.98
C PHE A 141 10.02 -3.19 9.89
N TYR A 142 9.94 -3.77 8.68
CA TYR A 142 9.63 -5.19 8.47
C TYR A 142 10.85 -6.09 8.34
N SER A 143 12.01 -5.57 7.91
CA SER A 143 13.27 -6.34 7.97
C SER A 143 13.78 -6.48 9.41
N ILE A 144 13.38 -5.57 10.29
CA ILE A 144 13.69 -5.61 11.74
C ILE A 144 12.58 -6.36 12.52
N CYS A 145 11.32 -6.37 12.05
CA CYS A 145 10.19 -7.06 12.71
C CYS A 145 10.05 -8.55 12.35
N GLY A 146 11.11 -9.34 12.52
CA GLY A 146 10.97 -10.77 12.71
C GLY A 146 10.48 -11.05 14.14
N THR A 147 9.16 -11.17 14.36
CA THR A 147 8.45 -11.67 15.57
C THR A 147 8.79 -11.12 16.98
N SER A 148 9.98 -10.56 17.23
CA SER A 148 10.45 -10.07 18.54
C SER A 148 10.45 -8.55 18.70
N ALA A 149 10.37 -7.78 17.61
CA ALA A 149 10.70 -6.35 17.65
C ALA A 149 9.65 -5.43 18.30
N ILE A 150 8.45 -5.92 18.64
CA ILE A 150 7.50 -5.09 19.41
C ILE A 150 8.08 -4.73 20.80
N ASN A 151 8.97 -5.57 21.33
CA ASN A 151 9.62 -5.33 22.61
C ASN A 151 10.85 -4.39 22.49
N ASP A 152 11.40 -4.19 21.28
CA ASP A 152 12.63 -3.41 21.06
C ASP A 152 12.39 -1.93 20.74
N PHE A 153 11.14 -1.50 20.50
CA PHE A 153 10.82 -0.08 20.25
C PHE A 153 11.11 0.84 21.46
N GLN A 154 11.41 0.28 22.63
CA GLN A 154 11.80 1.05 23.81
C GLN A 154 13.31 1.29 23.93
N SER A 155 14.17 0.66 23.11
CA SER A 155 15.63 0.65 23.34
C SER A 155 16.48 1.48 22.37
N ALA A 156 15.90 2.09 21.33
CA ALA A 156 16.66 2.81 20.31
C ALA A 156 17.19 4.17 20.82
N LYS A 157 18.36 4.15 21.46
CA LYS A 157 19.22 5.32 21.65
C LYS A 157 20.05 5.58 20.39
N SER A 158 20.02 6.84 19.93
CA SER A 158 20.91 7.48 18.95
C SER A 158 21.00 6.88 17.54
N GLY A 159 20.17 7.40 16.64
CA GLY A 159 20.16 7.19 15.19
C GLY A 159 19.11 8.11 14.53
N PRO A 160 19.08 8.26 13.19
CA PRO A 160 18.21 9.23 12.52
C PRO A 160 16.76 9.03 12.93
N VAL A 161 16.03 10.15 13.11
CA VAL A 161 14.66 10.29 13.64
C VAL A 161 13.72 9.21 13.08
N THR A 162 13.74 8.04 13.72
CA THR A 162 12.89 6.92 13.36
C THR A 162 11.68 7.04 14.27
N PRO A 163 10.46 7.19 13.73
CA PRO A 163 9.29 7.28 14.57
C PRO A 163 9.23 6.04 15.46
N CYS A 164 8.92 6.25 16.74
CA CYS A 164 8.72 5.17 17.69
C CYS A 164 7.62 4.19 17.25
N TYR A 165 6.71 4.62 16.37
CA TYR A 165 5.62 3.83 15.82
C TYR A 165 5.91 3.37 14.37
N LYS A 166 5.21 2.31 13.95
CA LYS A 166 5.25 1.78 12.59
C LYS A 166 4.35 2.63 11.64
N PRO A 167 4.89 3.35 10.66
CA PRO A 167 4.08 4.12 9.73
C PRO A 167 3.27 3.24 8.76
N LEU A 168 2.19 3.79 8.19
CA LEU A 168 1.48 3.17 7.09
C LEU A 168 2.42 2.97 5.90
N SER A 169 2.32 1.82 5.23
CA SER A 169 3.17 1.50 4.09
C SER A 169 2.81 2.29 2.83
N PHE A 170 1.57 2.77 2.72
CA PHE A 170 1.01 3.40 1.53
C PHE A 170 0.28 4.71 1.86
N ASN A 171 -0.14 5.45 0.82
CA ASN A 171 -0.96 6.64 1.01
C ASN A 171 -2.38 6.28 1.53
N PRO A 172 -2.93 7.01 2.51
CA PRO A 172 -4.34 6.96 2.95
C PRO A 172 -5.40 6.75 1.85
N THR A 173 -5.34 7.51 0.76
CA THR A 173 -6.28 7.43 -0.38
C THR A 173 -6.28 6.05 -1.01
N PHE A 174 -5.12 5.39 -1.06
CA PHE A 174 -5.01 4.04 -1.62
C PHE A 174 -5.70 3.00 -0.75
N TYR A 175 -5.58 3.07 0.58
CA TYR A 175 -6.30 2.18 1.48
C TYR A 175 -7.81 2.31 1.32
N ASN A 176 -8.32 3.54 1.22
CA ASN A 176 -9.75 3.76 1.00
C ASN A 176 -10.21 3.22 -0.37
N TRP A 177 -9.41 3.44 -1.41
CA TRP A 177 -9.71 2.90 -2.73
C TRP A 177 -9.78 1.36 -2.72
N ILE A 178 -8.86 0.68 -2.02
CA ILE A 178 -8.90 -0.79 -1.86
C ILE A 178 -10.24 -1.24 -1.28
N LEU A 179 -10.72 -0.58 -0.22
CA LEU A 179 -12.01 -0.91 0.39
C LEU A 179 -13.17 -0.78 -0.59
N VAL A 180 -13.21 0.31 -1.35
CA VAL A 180 -14.30 0.58 -2.29
C VAL A 180 -14.23 -0.34 -3.50
N LYS A 181 -13.03 -0.73 -3.93
CA LYS A 181 -12.82 -1.53 -5.13
C LYS A 181 -12.95 -3.02 -4.88
N PHE A 182 -12.31 -3.54 -3.85
CA PHE A 182 -12.23 -4.98 -3.61
C PHE A 182 -13.23 -5.43 -2.54
N SER A 183 -13.53 -6.73 -2.51
CA SER A 183 -14.41 -7.32 -1.50
C SER A 183 -13.68 -7.48 -0.17
N GLU A 184 -14.45 -7.56 0.91
CA GLU A 184 -13.91 -7.69 2.27
C GLU A 184 -13.11 -8.98 2.51
N ASN A 185 -13.38 -10.01 1.72
CA ASN A 185 -12.67 -11.29 1.78
C ASN A 185 -11.51 -11.38 0.78
N SER A 186 -11.17 -10.26 0.12
CA SER A 186 -10.07 -10.25 -0.84
C SER A 186 -8.71 -10.19 -0.14
N GLU A 187 -7.74 -10.96 -0.62
CA GLU A 187 -6.38 -10.96 -0.06
C GLU A 187 -5.75 -9.55 -0.03
N VAL A 188 -6.05 -8.70 -1.02
CA VAL A 188 -5.55 -7.32 -1.07
C VAL A 188 -6.17 -6.44 0.02
N ALA A 189 -7.46 -6.61 0.34
CA ALA A 189 -8.12 -5.88 1.42
C ALA A 189 -7.66 -6.38 2.79
N ASN A 190 -7.48 -7.70 2.97
CA ASN A 190 -6.90 -8.28 4.18
C ASN A 190 -5.46 -7.79 4.40
N PHE A 191 -4.64 -7.75 3.36
CA PHE A 191 -3.28 -7.23 3.45
C PHE A 191 -3.27 -5.76 3.88
N ALA A 192 -4.15 -4.95 3.28
CA ALA A 192 -4.30 -3.54 3.63
C ALA A 192 -4.75 -3.36 5.10
N PHE A 193 -5.71 -4.16 5.55
CA PHE A 193 -6.18 -4.14 6.94
C PHE A 193 -5.07 -4.51 7.92
N ASN A 194 -4.28 -5.56 7.64
CA ASN A 194 -3.16 -5.97 8.49
C ASN A 194 -2.16 -4.82 8.69
N ASP A 195 -1.83 -4.11 7.61
CA ASP A 195 -0.90 -2.99 7.68
C ASP A 195 -1.45 -1.85 8.56
N ILE A 196 -2.73 -1.50 8.38
CA ILE A 196 -3.43 -0.48 9.19
C ILE A 196 -3.49 -0.90 10.67
N LEU A 197 -3.86 -2.14 10.95
CA LEU A 197 -3.98 -2.67 12.30
C LEU A 197 -2.62 -2.64 13.01
N GLU A 198 -1.58 -3.17 12.39
CA GLU A 198 -0.21 -3.16 12.93
C GLU A 198 0.27 -1.72 13.20
N THR A 199 -0.01 -0.78 12.29
CA THR A 199 0.29 0.64 12.52
C THR A 199 -0.51 1.19 13.71
N ARG A 200 -1.82 0.94 13.79
CA ARG A 200 -2.67 1.43 14.88
C ARG A 200 -2.27 0.86 16.25
N ILE A 201 -1.84 -0.41 16.31
CA ILE A 201 -1.28 -1.04 17.49
C ILE A 201 0.04 -0.38 17.87
N SER A 202 0.93 -0.13 16.92
CA SER A 202 2.21 0.55 17.23
C SER A 202 2.00 1.95 17.81
N PHE A 203 0.96 2.68 17.38
CA PHE A 203 0.61 3.96 17.98
C PHE A 203 0.20 3.83 19.46
N ASP A 204 -0.58 2.80 19.79
CA ASP A 204 -1.01 2.54 21.17
C ASP A 204 0.21 2.24 22.07
N LEU A 205 1.08 1.36 21.60
CA LEU A 205 2.30 0.98 22.31
C LEU A 205 3.27 2.16 22.51
N CYS A 206 3.22 3.15 21.63
CA CYS A 206 4.07 4.33 21.66
C CYS A 206 3.40 5.55 22.31
N GLN A 207 2.18 5.44 22.82
CA GLN A 207 1.42 6.59 23.34
C GLN A 207 2.10 7.30 24.52
N ASN A 208 3.03 6.63 25.21
CA ASN A 208 3.87 7.22 26.27
C ASN A 208 5.03 8.08 25.74
N SER A 209 5.28 8.11 24.43
CA SER A 209 6.34 8.92 23.81
C SER A 209 5.77 10.24 23.29
N LYS A 210 6.41 11.37 23.65
CA LYS A 210 5.95 12.73 23.35
C LYS A 210 6.04 13.14 21.86
N GLU A 211 6.40 12.23 20.96
CA GLU A 211 6.82 12.55 19.58
C GLU A 211 5.79 12.25 18.48
N ILE A 212 4.62 11.72 18.85
CA ILE A 212 3.57 11.44 17.86
C ILE A 212 2.80 12.72 17.52
N SER A 213 2.82 13.13 16.25
CA SER A 213 1.93 14.21 15.81
C SER A 213 0.47 13.78 15.90
N SER A 214 -0.35 14.60 16.55
CA SER A 214 -1.79 14.36 16.71
C SER A 214 -2.48 14.11 15.37
N TYR A 215 -2.07 14.82 14.32
CA TYR A 215 -2.58 14.64 12.95
C TYR A 215 -2.41 13.20 12.44
N LYS A 216 -1.23 12.59 12.59
CA LYS A 216 -0.97 11.24 12.06
C LYS A 216 -1.76 10.18 12.83
N PHE A 217 -1.88 10.35 14.14
CA PHE A 217 -2.72 9.48 14.96
C PHE A 217 -4.20 9.56 14.53
N ILE A 218 -4.71 10.77 14.29
CA ILE A 218 -6.08 11.02 13.81
C ILE A 218 -6.29 10.35 12.44
N GLU A 219 -5.38 10.54 11.49
CA GLU A 219 -5.47 9.97 10.15
C GLU A 219 -5.54 8.44 10.18
N VAL A 220 -4.61 7.80 10.91
CA VAL A 220 -4.60 6.34 11.08
C VAL A 220 -5.84 5.83 11.79
N SER A 221 -6.25 6.50 12.87
CA SER A 221 -7.46 6.12 13.62
C SER A 221 -8.71 6.23 12.74
N THR A 222 -8.78 7.24 11.88
CA THR A 222 -9.87 7.41 10.92
C THR A 222 -9.89 6.27 9.90
N ILE A 223 -8.75 5.94 9.29
CA ILE A 223 -8.64 4.84 8.31
C ILE A 223 -9.02 3.50 8.97
N PHE A 224 -8.54 3.24 10.19
CA PHE A 224 -8.89 2.05 10.95
C PHE A 224 -10.40 1.93 11.16
N LYS A 225 -11.06 2.99 11.65
CA LYS A 225 -12.51 3.05 11.85
C LYS A 225 -13.28 2.79 10.54
N VAL A 226 -12.80 3.33 9.42
CA VAL A 226 -13.40 3.08 8.09
C VAL A 226 -13.31 1.59 7.72
N TYR A 227 -12.16 0.96 7.93
CA TYR A 227 -11.97 -0.47 7.66
C TYR A 227 -12.88 -1.35 8.53
N CYS A 228 -12.99 -1.05 9.83
CA CYS A 228 -13.93 -1.72 10.73
C CYS A 228 -15.38 -1.54 10.26
N ASN A 229 -15.77 -0.33 9.88
CA ASN A 229 -17.11 -0.04 9.35
C ASN A 229 -17.42 -0.75 8.04
N ALA A 230 -16.39 -1.03 7.23
CA ALA A 230 -16.48 -1.79 6.00
C ALA A 230 -16.44 -3.32 6.20
N ARG A 231 -16.42 -3.79 7.45
CA ARG A 231 -16.42 -5.21 7.84
C ARG A 231 -15.23 -6.04 7.32
N ASN A 232 -14.14 -5.36 6.99
CA ASN A 232 -12.83 -5.98 6.81
C ASN A 232 -12.22 -6.18 8.19
N PHE A 233 -12.53 -7.31 8.84
CA PHE A 233 -12.28 -7.50 10.27
C PHE A 233 -11.10 -8.42 10.58
N PHE A 234 -10.79 -8.47 11.87
CA PHE A 234 -9.76 -9.26 12.52
C PHE A 234 -9.74 -10.73 12.09
N LEU A 235 -8.52 -11.26 12.02
CA LEU A 235 -8.22 -12.67 11.86
C LEU A 235 -7.72 -13.22 13.19
N ALA A 236 -7.88 -14.53 13.43
CA ALA A 236 -7.38 -15.18 14.63
C ALA A 236 -5.86 -14.97 14.81
N SER A 237 -5.12 -14.92 13.69
CA SER A 237 -3.68 -14.61 13.67
C SER A 237 -3.32 -13.21 14.18
N HIS A 238 -4.28 -12.29 14.34
CA HIS A 238 -4.04 -10.98 14.92
C HIS A 238 -3.94 -11.01 16.45
N LEU A 239 -4.38 -12.11 17.08
CA LEU A 239 -4.51 -12.19 18.54
C LEU A 239 -3.19 -11.93 19.27
N GLU A 240 -2.07 -12.42 18.73
CA GLU A 240 -0.71 -12.18 19.26
C GLU A 240 -0.35 -10.69 19.35
N PHE A 241 -0.84 -9.88 18.41
CA PHE A 241 -0.64 -8.42 18.45
C PHE A 241 -1.63 -7.75 19.39
N LEU A 242 -2.88 -8.22 19.39
CA LEU A 242 -3.98 -7.65 20.16
C LEU A 242 -3.82 -7.83 21.67
N LYS A 243 -3.13 -8.89 22.13
CA LYS A 243 -2.79 -9.10 23.55
C LYS A 243 -2.01 -7.93 24.18
N LYS A 244 -1.32 -7.12 23.37
CA LYS A 244 -0.44 -6.04 23.84
C LYS A 244 -1.14 -4.67 23.86
N VAL A 245 -2.38 -4.60 23.42
CA VAL A 245 -3.13 -3.37 23.22
C VAL A 245 -3.96 -3.04 24.45
N SER A 246 -4.02 -1.77 24.83
CA SER A 246 -4.90 -1.26 25.89
C SER A 246 -5.99 -0.32 25.35
N HIS A 247 -5.83 0.21 24.14
CA HIS A 247 -6.77 1.18 23.60
C HIS A 247 -8.15 0.60 23.27
N GLU A 248 -9.20 1.17 23.86
CA GLU A 248 -10.60 0.76 23.69
C GLU A 248 -11.08 0.81 22.24
N ASP A 249 -10.71 1.85 21.47
CA ASP A 249 -11.01 1.92 20.02
C ASP A 249 -10.57 0.68 19.21
N ILE A 250 -9.59 -0.11 19.69
CA ILE A 250 -9.18 -1.37 19.05
C ILE A 250 -9.92 -2.55 19.68
N LEU A 251 -10.00 -2.59 21.01
CA LEU A 251 -10.55 -3.74 21.76
C LEU A 251 -12.06 -3.85 21.63
N TYR A 252 -12.82 -2.75 21.69
CA TYR A 252 -14.29 -2.80 21.64
C TYR A 252 -14.83 -3.32 20.30
N PRO A 253 -14.37 -2.85 19.12
CA PRO A 253 -14.82 -3.43 17.85
C PRO A 253 -14.52 -4.92 17.72
N LEU A 254 -13.48 -5.42 18.38
CA LEU A 254 -13.13 -6.84 18.42
C LEU A 254 -14.05 -7.63 19.37
N PHE A 255 -13.98 -7.33 20.67
CA PHE A 255 -14.59 -8.15 21.72
C PHE A 255 -16.09 -7.90 21.87
N GLU A 256 -16.55 -6.68 21.65
CA GLU A 256 -17.95 -6.29 21.88
C GLU A 256 -18.79 -6.22 20.60
N TYR A 257 -18.16 -6.43 19.43
CA TYR A 257 -18.87 -6.50 18.17
C TYR A 257 -18.47 -7.71 17.34
N TYR A 258 -17.21 -7.79 16.91
CA TYR A 258 -16.80 -8.78 15.90
C TYR A 258 -16.91 -10.22 16.41
N LEU A 259 -16.35 -10.53 17.58
CA LEU A 259 -16.41 -11.88 18.15
C LEU A 259 -17.84 -12.26 18.50
N LEU A 260 -18.66 -11.31 18.96
CA LEU A 260 -20.06 -11.57 19.25
C LEU A 260 -20.85 -11.85 17.96
N ASP A 261 -20.65 -11.07 16.89
CA ASP A 261 -21.25 -11.35 15.58
C ASP A 261 -20.78 -12.71 15.00
N LEU A 262 -19.51 -13.07 15.25
CA LEU A 262 -18.91 -14.33 14.78
C LEU A 262 -19.52 -15.57 15.46
N PHE A 263 -19.65 -15.54 16.78
CA PHE A 263 -20.20 -16.64 17.59
C PHE A 263 -21.73 -16.58 17.75
N GLN A 264 -22.36 -15.57 17.15
CA GLN A 264 -23.80 -15.31 17.18
C GLN A 264 -24.45 -14.82 18.50
N PRO A 265 -23.75 -14.45 19.60
CA PRO A 265 -24.39 -13.62 20.64
C PRO A 265 -24.65 -12.18 20.13
N PRO A 266 -25.61 -11.47 20.74
CA PRO A 266 -25.91 -10.10 20.35
C PRO A 266 -24.74 -9.14 20.66
N PRO A 267 -24.28 -8.30 19.70
CA PRO A 267 -23.26 -7.29 19.94
C PRO A 267 -23.66 -6.26 21.00
N THR A 268 -22.72 -5.84 21.84
CA THR A 268 -22.90 -4.76 22.84
C THR A 268 -22.35 -3.43 22.35
N PHE A 269 -21.40 -3.45 21.40
CA PHE A 269 -20.83 -2.25 20.80
C PHE A 269 -21.58 -1.83 19.54
N ASN A 270 -21.88 -0.53 19.44
CA ASN A 270 -22.65 0.02 18.34
C ASN A 270 -21.77 0.30 17.10
N MET A 271 -22.12 -0.33 15.99
CA MET A 271 -21.53 -0.05 14.66
C MET A 271 -22.50 0.75 13.78
N PRO A 272 -22.04 1.79 13.03
CA PRO A 272 -20.65 2.10 12.72
C PRO A 272 -19.94 2.89 13.82
N MET A 273 -18.62 2.72 13.93
CA MET A 273 -17.74 3.61 14.70
C MET A 273 -17.88 5.04 14.17
N GLN A 274 -17.94 6.02 15.09
CA GLN A 274 -18.01 7.43 14.74
C GLN A 274 -16.70 7.93 14.13
N ILE A 275 -16.80 8.69 13.03
CA ILE A 275 -15.67 9.31 12.33
C ILE A 275 -15.85 10.82 12.45
N THR A 276 -15.09 11.45 13.35
CA THR A 276 -15.26 12.85 13.76
C THR A 276 -14.69 13.88 12.79
N ASP A 277 -13.79 13.49 11.88
CA ASP A 277 -13.02 14.46 11.09
C ASP A 277 -13.46 14.64 9.63
N ASN A 278 -13.45 15.90 9.20
CA ASN A 278 -13.78 16.35 7.84
C ASN A 278 -12.78 15.91 6.74
N PHE A 279 -11.75 15.11 7.06
CA PHE A 279 -11.03 14.30 6.04
C PHE A 279 -11.99 13.36 5.27
N ASN A 280 -13.21 13.20 5.80
CA ASN A 280 -14.42 12.55 5.29
C ASN A 280 -14.82 12.83 3.82
N ALA A 281 -14.21 13.76 3.09
CA ALA A 281 -14.50 13.89 1.65
C ALA A 281 -14.16 12.60 0.88
N TYR A 282 -13.12 11.88 1.31
CA TYR A 282 -12.69 10.64 0.68
C TYR A 282 -13.45 9.40 1.18
N PHE A 283 -13.96 9.42 2.42
CA PHE A 283 -14.38 8.21 3.14
C PHE A 283 -15.89 7.92 3.13
N LYS A 284 -16.67 8.57 2.26
CA LYS A 284 -18.10 8.25 2.08
C LYS A 284 -18.26 6.96 1.27
N SER A 285 -18.01 5.82 1.89
CA SER A 285 -18.41 4.52 1.34
C SER A 285 -19.93 4.50 1.20
N LYS A 286 -20.44 4.70 -0.02
CA LYS A 286 -21.86 4.49 -0.37
C LYS A 286 -22.22 3.00 -0.50
N ARG A 287 -21.36 2.07 -0.03
CA ARG A 287 -21.66 0.65 -0.12
C ARG A 287 -22.86 0.34 0.78
N LYS A 288 -23.93 -0.18 0.17
CA LYS A 288 -25.01 -0.84 0.92
C LYS A 288 -24.35 -1.94 1.76
N ARG A 289 -24.56 -1.91 3.08
CA ARG A 289 -24.09 -2.95 4.01
C ARG A 289 -24.65 -4.29 3.54
N LYS A 290 -23.82 -5.10 2.90
CA LYS A 290 -24.15 -6.51 2.68
C LYS A 290 -23.84 -7.26 3.96
N LYS A 291 -24.67 -8.23 4.32
CA LYS A 291 -24.37 -9.13 5.44
C LYS A 291 -23.07 -9.85 5.09
N ARG A 292 -22.08 -9.74 5.97
CA ARG A 292 -20.81 -10.45 5.83
C ARG A 292 -21.12 -11.94 5.73
N THR A 293 -20.56 -12.61 4.73
CA THR A 293 -20.61 -14.06 4.69
C THR A 293 -19.50 -14.56 5.59
N ILE A 294 -19.85 -14.98 6.79
CA ILE A 294 -18.90 -15.62 7.71
C ILE A 294 -18.47 -16.93 7.07
N ILE A 295 -17.15 -17.08 6.87
CA ILE A 295 -16.57 -18.33 6.39
C ILE A 295 -16.61 -19.31 7.57
N ARG A 296 -17.13 -20.52 7.35
CA ARG A 296 -17.32 -21.53 8.42
C ARG A 296 -16.04 -21.86 9.20
N GLU A 297 -14.87 -21.65 8.61
CA GLU A 297 -13.56 -21.90 9.21
C GLU A 297 -13.17 -20.83 10.24
N GLN A 298 -13.67 -19.59 10.11
CA GLN A 298 -13.27 -18.48 10.99
C GLN A 298 -13.60 -18.73 12.48
N PRO A 299 -14.82 -19.18 12.87
CA PRO A 299 -15.11 -19.50 14.27
C PRO A 299 -14.15 -20.54 14.85
N VAL A 300 -13.77 -21.55 14.06
CA VAL A 300 -12.85 -22.62 14.51
C VAL A 300 -11.45 -22.07 14.74
N GLU A 301 -10.93 -21.28 13.80
CA GLU A 301 -9.62 -20.62 13.96
C GLU A 301 -9.59 -19.72 15.20
N TRP A 302 -10.67 -18.98 15.47
CA TRP A 302 -10.78 -18.14 16.66
C TRP A 302 -10.87 -18.94 17.95
N LEU A 303 -11.61 -20.05 17.99
CA LEU A 303 -11.65 -20.93 19.16
C LEU A 303 -10.25 -21.47 19.47
N ILE A 304 -9.56 -22.01 18.47
CA ILE A 304 -8.19 -22.53 18.62
C ILE A 304 -7.26 -21.42 19.12
N ALA A 305 -7.32 -20.22 18.54
CA ALA A 305 -6.45 -19.12 18.95
C ALA A 305 -6.73 -18.66 20.38
N ILE A 306 -7.99 -18.63 20.81
CA ILE A 306 -8.39 -18.24 22.17
C ILE A 306 -8.02 -19.32 23.19
N GLU A 307 -8.14 -20.61 22.85
CA GLU A 307 -7.71 -21.72 23.72
C GLU A 307 -6.20 -21.73 23.99
N ASN A 308 -5.41 -21.10 23.11
CA ASN A 308 -3.95 -20.98 23.23
C ASN A 308 -3.50 -19.65 23.87
N LEU A 309 -4.41 -18.84 24.42
CA LEU A 309 -4.10 -17.64 25.21
C LEU A 309 -3.65 -17.99 26.62
#